data_AF-A0A3M2AQV0-F1
#
_entry.id   AF-A0A3M2AQV0-F1
#
_cell.length_a   1.000
_cell.length_b   1.000
_cell.length_c   1.000
_cell.angle_alpha   90.00
_cell.angle_beta   90.00
_cell.angle_gamma   90.00
#
_symmetry.space_group_name_H-M   'P 1'
#
loop_
_entity.id
_entity.type
_entity.pdbx_description
1 polymer ?
#
loop_
_entity_poly.entity_id
_entity_poly.type
_entity_poly.pdbx_seq_one_letter_code
_entity_poly.pdbx_strand_id
1 'polypeptide(L)'
;NRIMSVSVKGMKREDIKRVYGVEQGEGIVIGEGLANLLGVKEKEELMLISTTGRKTPFGFLPKVRSYRLEATFRKGVFEQDYATVLMSVEQAKVFFGEGYQISGYELYLSDPYRAQEVKKKLEEALGYKAVVRSWIDLNQALFNALQLEKVGIFFVLLLMVLIASFNITSLLFMKTKEKMRDIAILRTFGLKRRGILTLFLLEGLIIGTAGVLLGIFMTLGGAYLINRYELIRVPADVYLMDHIPVHIQLGDFAITVLGALVLTLLASFIPAYRASREGIVRILRNE
;
A
#
# COMPACT_ATOMS: atom_id res chain seq x y z
N ASN A 1 33.54 9.92 -21.99
CA ASN A 1 32.42 10.71 -22.56
C ASN A 1 31.29 9.81 -23.02
N ARG A 2 30.35 9.47 -22.12
CA ARG A 2 29.08 8.84 -22.47
C ARG A 2 28.01 9.93 -22.54
N ILE A 3 27.37 10.08 -23.70
CA ILE A 3 26.23 11.00 -23.86
C ILE A 3 24.99 10.25 -23.38
N MET A 4 24.36 10.75 -22.32
CA MET A 4 23.13 10.19 -21.76
C MET A 4 22.02 11.22 -21.88
N SER A 5 20.84 10.77 -22.31
CA SER A 5 19.65 11.62 -22.29
C SER A 5 19.14 11.73 -20.85
N VAL A 6 18.97 12.94 -20.35
CA VAL A 6 18.52 13.23 -18.98
C VAL A 6 17.41 14.26 -19.01
N SER A 7 16.47 14.13 -18.06
CA SER A 7 15.43 15.11 -17.79
C SER A 7 15.97 16.19 -16.85
N VAL A 8 15.76 17.46 -17.21
CA VAL A 8 16.16 18.60 -16.39
C VAL A 8 14.93 19.18 -15.70
N LYS A 9 14.92 19.20 -14.37
CA LYS A 9 13.86 19.82 -13.57
C LYS A 9 14.35 21.13 -12.96
N GLY A 10 13.69 22.23 -13.34
CA GLY A 10 13.85 23.53 -12.71
C GLY A 10 12.98 23.62 -11.46
N MET A 11 13.58 23.72 -10.28
CA MET A 11 12.86 23.80 -9.00
C MET A 11 13.35 24.98 -8.17
N LYS A 12 12.52 25.51 -7.26
CA LYS A 12 13.02 26.47 -6.27
C LYS A 12 13.96 25.76 -5.32
N ARG A 13 15.02 26.43 -4.87
CA ARG A 13 16.01 25.86 -3.93
C ARG A 13 15.36 25.28 -2.67
N GLU A 14 14.38 25.97 -2.12
CA GLU A 14 13.60 25.51 -0.96
C GLU A 14 12.83 24.21 -1.23
N ASP A 15 12.27 24.07 -2.43
CA ASP A 15 11.54 22.86 -2.83
C ASP A 15 12.48 21.68 -3.04
N ILE A 16 13.71 21.91 -3.55
CA ILE A 16 14.74 20.86 -3.67
C ILE A 16 15.11 20.32 -2.29
N LYS A 17 15.35 21.20 -1.32
CA LYS A 17 15.61 20.80 0.07
C LYS A 17 14.44 20.04 0.67
N ARG A 18 13.21 20.52 0.49
CA ARG A 18 12.01 19.88 1.03
C ARG A 18 11.73 18.51 0.42
N VAL A 19 11.85 18.38 -0.90
CA VAL A 19 11.45 17.18 -1.64
C VAL A 19 12.59 16.15 -1.67
N TYR A 20 13.83 16.58 -1.91
CA TYR A 20 14.98 15.70 -2.11
C TYR A 20 15.93 15.65 -0.91
N GLY A 21 15.75 16.50 0.10
CA GLY A 21 16.57 16.48 1.31
C GLY A 21 17.98 17.02 1.11
N VAL A 22 18.25 17.66 -0.03
CA VAL A 22 19.57 18.13 -0.44
C VAL A 22 19.57 19.65 -0.61
N GLU A 23 20.65 20.31 -0.20
CA GLU A 23 20.82 21.73 -0.41
C GLU A 23 21.41 21.99 -1.80
N GLN A 24 20.86 22.99 -2.49
CA GLN A 24 21.37 23.47 -3.76
C GLN A 24 21.76 24.94 -3.62
N GLY A 25 23.04 25.23 -3.76
CA GLY A 25 23.62 26.54 -3.98
C GLY A 25 23.62 26.89 -5.47
N GLU A 26 24.79 27.19 -6.02
CA GLU A 26 24.96 27.61 -7.43
C GLU A 26 25.25 26.45 -8.39
N GLY A 27 25.32 25.21 -7.90
CA GLY A 27 25.55 24.03 -8.72
C GLY A 27 24.26 23.38 -9.21
N ILE A 28 24.39 22.14 -9.67
CA ILE A 28 23.29 21.24 -10.00
C ILE A 28 23.32 20.02 -9.08
N VAL A 29 22.18 19.37 -8.91
CA VAL A 29 22.05 18.12 -8.16
C VAL A 29 21.63 17.02 -9.13
N ILE A 30 22.24 15.85 -9.05
CA ILE A 30 21.90 14.71 -9.93
C ILE A 30 21.58 13.47 -9.12
N GLY A 31 20.88 12.51 -9.73
CA GLY A 31 20.66 11.21 -9.11
C GLY A 31 21.98 10.46 -8.88
N GLU A 32 22.08 9.74 -7.77
CA GLU A 32 23.30 9.00 -7.39
C GLU A 32 23.69 7.92 -8.42
N GLY A 33 22.69 7.26 -9.02
CA GLY A 33 22.91 6.30 -10.11
C GLY A 33 23.56 6.95 -11.33
N LEU A 34 23.10 8.14 -11.70
CA LEU A 34 23.68 8.93 -12.80
C LEU A 34 25.11 9.38 -12.48
N ALA A 35 25.36 9.85 -11.25
CA ALA A 35 26.71 10.23 -10.82
C ALA A 35 27.70 9.06 -10.93
N ASN A 36 27.29 7.88 -10.44
CA ASN A 36 28.08 6.65 -10.49
C ASN A 36 28.34 6.19 -11.94
N LEU A 37 27.34 6.27 -12.83
CA LEU A 37 27.51 5.91 -14.24
C LEU A 37 28.46 6.84 -14.99
N LEU A 38 28.46 8.13 -14.64
CA LEU A 38 29.34 9.13 -15.23
C LEU A 38 30.73 9.14 -14.56
N GLY A 39 30.87 8.53 -13.39
CA GLY A 39 32.11 8.49 -12.61
C GLY A 39 32.48 9.84 -12.00
N VAL A 40 31.49 10.70 -11.77
CA VAL A 40 31.70 12.06 -11.24
C VAL A 40 31.47 12.12 -9.74
N LYS A 41 32.24 13.00 -9.08
CA LYS A 41 32.13 13.27 -7.65
C LYS A 41 31.57 14.66 -7.39
N GLU A 42 31.06 14.87 -6.18
CA GLU A 42 30.68 16.20 -5.73
C GLU A 42 31.83 17.18 -5.93
N LYS A 43 31.47 18.42 -6.28
CA LYS A 43 32.33 19.55 -6.61
C LYS A 43 33.02 19.49 -7.97
N GLU A 44 32.88 18.43 -8.75
CA GLU A 44 33.37 18.34 -10.14
C GLU A 44 32.42 19.04 -11.12
N GLU A 45 32.92 19.35 -12.32
CA GLU A 45 32.12 19.97 -13.38
C GLU A 45 31.49 18.95 -14.32
N LEU A 46 30.24 19.20 -14.67
CA LEU A 46 29.44 18.43 -15.60
C LEU A 46 29.02 19.29 -16.77
N MET A 47 29.20 18.77 -17.97
CA MET A 47 28.79 19.43 -19.19
C MET A 47 27.37 18.99 -19.56
N LEU A 48 26.43 19.92 -19.52
CA LEU A 48 25.08 19.69 -20.02
C LEU A 48 24.97 20.20 -21.46
N ILE A 49 24.38 19.36 -22.31
CA ILE A 49 24.12 19.65 -23.73
C ILE A 49 22.61 19.73 -23.90
N SER A 50 22.10 20.88 -24.30
CA SER A 50 20.68 21.08 -24.52
C SER A 50 20.26 20.50 -25.87
N THR A 51 19.08 19.87 -25.90
CA THR A 51 18.37 19.50 -27.13
C THR A 51 17.78 20.71 -27.86
N THR A 52 17.82 21.89 -27.22
CA THR A 52 17.46 23.18 -27.82
C THR A 52 18.72 23.97 -28.17
N GLY A 53 18.66 24.72 -29.27
CA GLY A 53 19.84 25.34 -29.85
C GLY A 53 19.49 26.28 -30.99
N ARG A 54 20.51 26.91 -31.57
CA ARG A 54 20.33 27.83 -32.69
C ARG A 54 20.48 27.06 -34.00
N LYS A 55 19.50 27.21 -34.89
CA LYS A 55 19.61 26.73 -36.28
C LYS A 55 20.47 27.71 -37.06
N THR A 56 21.55 27.23 -37.65
CA THR A 56 22.42 28.01 -38.53
C THR A 56 22.39 27.41 -39.94
N PRO A 57 22.78 28.17 -40.99
CA PRO A 57 22.87 27.64 -42.35
C PRO A 57 23.80 26.41 -42.48
N PHE A 58 24.71 26.21 -41.51
CA PHE A 58 25.67 25.10 -41.46
C PHE A 58 25.26 23.96 -40.51
N GLY A 59 24.07 24.01 -39.90
CA GLY A 59 23.56 22.96 -39.02
C GLY A 59 23.01 23.46 -37.68
N PHE A 60 22.68 22.51 -36.81
CA PHE A 60 22.17 22.78 -35.46
C PHE A 60 23.32 22.92 -34.46
N LEU A 61 23.40 24.07 -33.80
CA LEU A 61 24.36 24.31 -32.71
C LEU A 61 23.63 24.18 -31.37
N PRO A 62 23.84 23.07 -30.62
CA PRO A 62 23.26 22.90 -29.30
C PRO A 62 23.89 23.88 -28.30
N LYS A 63 23.13 24.24 -27.27
CA LYS A 63 23.70 24.99 -26.14
C LYS A 63 24.44 24.03 -25.22
N VAL A 64 25.69 24.34 -24.95
CA VAL A 64 26.55 23.56 -24.05
C VAL A 64 26.93 24.45 -22.87
N ARG A 65 26.80 23.93 -21.64
CA ARG A 65 27.23 24.66 -20.45
C ARG A 65 27.76 23.71 -19.38
N SER A 66 28.83 24.14 -18.71
CA SER A 66 29.35 23.47 -17.53
C SER A 66 28.61 23.92 -16.27
N TYR A 67 28.28 22.97 -15.42
CA TYR A 67 27.73 23.19 -14.09
C TYR A 67 28.50 22.36 -13.07
N ARG A 68 28.71 22.91 -11.87
CA ARG A 68 29.33 22.18 -10.77
C ARG A 68 28.32 21.23 -10.14
N LEU A 69 28.69 19.97 -9.94
CA LEU A 69 27.91 19.01 -9.17
C LEU A 69 27.99 19.39 -7.68
N GLU A 70 26.85 19.66 -7.06
CA GLU A 70 26.83 20.11 -5.67
C GLU A 70 26.52 18.98 -4.69
N ALA A 71 25.53 18.16 -5.03
CA ALA A 71 25.11 17.02 -4.25
C ALA A 71 24.49 15.95 -5.16
N THR A 72 24.39 14.72 -4.64
CA THR A 72 23.60 13.65 -5.25
C THR A 72 22.36 13.33 -4.42
N PHE A 73 21.32 12.79 -5.04
CA PHE A 73 20.14 12.29 -4.35
C PHE A 73 19.83 10.85 -4.73
N ARG A 74 19.15 10.12 -3.83
CA ARG A 74 18.63 8.78 -4.09
C ARG A 74 17.15 8.70 -3.68
N LYS A 75 16.30 8.29 -4.61
CA LYS A 75 14.86 8.10 -4.41
C LYS A 75 14.41 6.66 -4.57
N GLY A 76 15.28 5.77 -5.05
CA GLY A 76 14.94 4.35 -5.29
C GLY A 76 14.13 4.15 -6.57
N VAL A 77 13.92 5.21 -7.35
CA VAL A 77 13.21 5.16 -8.64
C VAL A 77 14.20 5.34 -9.76
N PHE A 78 14.30 4.34 -10.64
CA PHE A 78 15.31 4.32 -11.71
C PHE A 78 15.34 5.61 -12.54
N GLU A 79 14.18 6.10 -12.98
CA GLU A 79 14.08 7.32 -13.79
C GLU A 79 14.58 8.58 -13.03
N GLN A 80 14.41 8.62 -11.71
CA GLN A 80 14.91 9.73 -10.89
C GLN A 80 16.41 9.58 -10.61
N ASP A 81 16.86 8.39 -10.27
CA ASP A 81 18.25 8.17 -9.83
C ASP A 81 19.24 8.10 -11.00
N TYR A 82 18.80 7.72 -12.21
CA TYR A 82 19.66 7.52 -13.38
C TYR A 82 19.43 8.51 -14.53
N ALA A 83 18.32 9.25 -14.54
CA ALA A 83 17.96 10.11 -15.68
C ALA A 83 17.48 11.52 -15.30
N THR A 84 17.71 11.99 -14.07
CA THR A 84 17.25 13.32 -13.64
C THR A 84 18.39 14.23 -13.16
N VAL A 85 18.34 15.48 -13.62
CA VAL A 85 19.17 16.60 -13.17
C VAL A 85 18.26 17.68 -12.59
N LEU A 86 18.51 18.07 -11.34
CA LEU A 86 17.83 19.17 -10.66
C LEU A 86 18.70 20.43 -10.76
N MET A 87 18.07 21.53 -11.16
CA MET A 87 18.69 22.85 -11.13
C MET A 87 17.67 23.90 -10.70
N SER A 88 18.15 25.11 -10.40
CA SER A 88 17.25 26.22 -10.08
C SER A 88 16.48 26.65 -11.32
N VAL A 89 15.28 27.21 -11.13
CA VAL A 89 14.48 27.75 -12.24
C VAL A 89 15.26 28.84 -13.00
N GLU A 90 16.05 29.63 -12.29
CA GLU A 90 16.92 30.66 -12.84
C GLU A 90 18.01 30.04 -13.73
N GLN A 91 18.71 29.01 -13.26
CA GLN A 91 19.71 28.29 -14.06
C GLN A 91 19.07 27.64 -15.29
N ALA A 92 17.89 27.02 -15.14
CA ALA A 92 17.16 26.41 -16.25
C ALA A 92 16.82 27.43 -17.33
N LYS A 93 16.30 28.61 -16.93
CA LYS A 93 16.02 29.72 -17.86
C LYS A 93 17.27 30.14 -18.63
N VAL A 94 18.42 30.25 -17.96
CA VAL A 94 19.66 30.64 -18.65
C VAL A 94 20.17 29.51 -19.55
N PHE A 95 20.09 28.25 -19.11
CA PHE A 95 20.54 27.08 -19.87
C PHE A 95 19.77 26.90 -21.19
N PHE A 96 18.44 26.89 -21.12
CA PHE A 96 17.58 26.72 -22.29
C PHE A 96 17.40 28.05 -23.08
N GLY A 97 17.55 29.20 -22.41
CA GLY A 97 17.47 30.56 -22.98
C GLY A 97 16.13 30.88 -23.65
N GLU A 98 16.11 31.62 -24.76
CA GLU A 98 14.88 32.08 -25.45
C GLU A 98 13.92 30.96 -25.92
N GLY A 99 14.39 29.70 -25.97
CA GLY A 99 13.54 28.53 -26.22
C GLY A 99 12.90 27.93 -24.97
N TYR A 100 13.15 28.50 -23.78
CA TYR A 100 12.63 28.00 -22.52
C TYR A 100 11.13 28.28 -22.43
N GLN A 101 10.34 27.24 -22.66
CA GLN A 101 8.93 27.19 -22.29
C GLN A 101 8.76 26.20 -21.15
N ILE A 102 8.07 26.63 -20.08
CA ILE A 102 7.73 25.75 -18.97
C ILE A 102 6.81 24.65 -19.52
N SER A 103 7.30 23.42 -19.58
CA SER A 103 6.54 22.29 -20.11
C SER A 103 5.37 21.88 -19.20
N GLY A 104 5.46 22.18 -17.91
CA GLY A 104 4.41 21.92 -16.93
C GLY A 104 4.82 22.32 -15.51
N TYR A 105 3.86 22.23 -14.59
CA TYR A 105 4.07 22.44 -13.17
C TYR A 105 3.89 21.11 -12.44
N GLU A 106 4.83 20.76 -11.56
CA GLU A 106 4.69 19.62 -10.66
C GLU A 106 4.21 20.12 -9.29
N LEU A 107 3.10 19.57 -8.79
CA LEU A 107 2.59 19.85 -7.45
C LEU A 107 2.89 18.66 -6.54
N TYR A 108 3.63 18.93 -5.47
CA TYR A 108 3.93 17.94 -4.44
C TYR A 108 2.89 18.03 -3.33
N LEU A 109 2.15 16.95 -3.12
CA LEU A 109 1.14 16.85 -2.07
C LEU A 109 1.75 16.20 -0.83
N SER A 110 1.35 16.67 0.36
CA SER A 110 1.72 16.03 1.62
C SER A 110 1.05 14.66 1.79
N ASP A 111 -0.18 14.52 1.29
CA ASP A 111 -0.92 13.25 1.27
C ASP A 111 -1.04 12.74 -0.19
N PRO A 112 -0.37 11.64 -0.56
CA PRO A 112 -0.40 11.11 -1.91
C PRO A 112 -1.77 10.52 -2.31
N TYR A 113 -2.62 10.14 -1.35
CA TYR A 113 -3.94 9.56 -1.62
C TYR A 113 -4.96 10.61 -2.05
N ARG A 114 -4.70 11.89 -1.77
CA ARG A 114 -5.54 13.00 -2.23
C ARG A 114 -5.26 13.44 -3.66
N ALA A 115 -4.32 12.79 -4.34
CA ALA A 115 -3.92 13.17 -5.70
C ALA A 115 -5.11 13.20 -6.68
N GLN A 116 -6.04 12.24 -6.59
CA GLN A 116 -7.21 12.22 -7.48
C GLN A 116 -8.24 13.31 -7.13
N GLU A 117 -8.42 13.62 -5.84
CA GLU A 117 -9.29 14.71 -5.37
C GLU A 117 -8.76 16.07 -5.85
N VAL A 118 -7.46 16.31 -5.66
CA VAL A 118 -6.79 17.55 -6.09
C VAL A 118 -6.78 17.66 -7.61
N LYS A 119 -6.52 16.57 -8.33
CA LYS A 119 -6.61 16.52 -9.78
C LYS A 119 -7.97 17.01 -10.26
N LYS A 120 -9.07 16.45 -9.74
CA LYS A 120 -10.43 16.83 -10.14
C LYS A 120 -10.68 18.33 -9.93
N LYS A 121 -10.28 18.88 -8.78
CA LYS A 121 -10.39 20.32 -8.50
C LYS A 121 -9.59 21.19 -9.46
N LEU A 122 -8.38 20.75 -9.83
CA LEU A 122 -7.53 21.46 -10.79
C LEU A 122 -8.09 21.36 -12.22
N GLU A 123 -8.63 20.22 -12.63
CA GLU A 123 -9.29 20.05 -13.93
C GLU A 123 -10.51 20.96 -14.05
N GLU A 124 -11.32 21.05 -13.00
CA GLU A 124 -12.47 21.97 -12.94
C GLU A 124 -12.05 23.45 -13.01
N ALA A 125 -10.97 23.83 -12.31
CA ALA A 125 -10.49 25.21 -12.29
C ALA A 125 -9.76 25.64 -13.57
N LEU A 126 -8.99 24.74 -14.19
CA LEU A 126 -8.15 25.04 -15.36
C LEU A 126 -8.88 24.79 -16.68
N GLY A 127 -9.93 23.95 -16.67
CA GLY A 127 -10.66 23.54 -17.87
C GLY A 127 -9.73 22.97 -18.94
N TYR A 128 -9.91 23.39 -20.19
CA TYR A 128 -9.11 22.91 -21.33
C TYR A 128 -7.72 23.57 -21.47
N LYS A 129 -7.33 24.45 -20.54
CA LYS A 129 -6.05 25.19 -20.64
C LYS A 129 -4.83 24.35 -20.27
N ALA A 130 -5.02 23.27 -19.51
CA ALA A 130 -3.95 22.40 -19.07
C ALA A 130 -4.44 20.96 -18.94
N VAL A 131 -3.56 20.01 -19.22
CA VAL A 131 -3.80 18.59 -18.93
C VAL A 131 -3.25 18.30 -17.54
N VAL A 132 -4.13 17.94 -16.60
CA VAL A 132 -3.73 17.58 -15.23
C VAL A 132 -3.54 16.07 -15.17
N ARG A 133 -2.34 15.62 -14.80
CA ARG A 133 -2.04 14.21 -14.55
C ARG A 133 -1.61 14.03 -13.11
N SER A 134 -2.22 13.09 -12.42
CA SER A 134 -1.77 12.63 -11.10
C SER A 134 -0.69 11.55 -11.25
N TRP A 135 0.04 11.29 -10.18
CA TRP A 135 0.99 10.18 -10.13
C TRP A 135 0.29 8.81 -10.31
N ILE A 136 -1.00 8.71 -9.98
CA ILE A 136 -1.83 7.51 -10.18
C ILE A 136 -2.08 7.30 -11.68
N ASP A 137 -2.37 8.37 -12.43
CA ASP A 137 -2.58 8.29 -13.89
C ASP A 137 -1.29 7.90 -14.62
N LEU A 138 -0.15 8.43 -14.18
CA LEU A 138 1.15 8.11 -14.75
C LEU A 138 1.56 6.66 -14.50
N ASN A 139 1.06 6.04 -13.41
CA ASN A 139 1.39 4.67 -13.00
C ASN A 139 0.17 3.75 -13.07
N GLN A 140 -0.77 4.00 -13.99
CA GLN A 140 -2.06 3.32 -14.04
C GLN A 140 -1.93 1.79 -14.12
N ALA A 141 -0.93 1.26 -14.84
CA ALA A 141 -0.68 -0.18 -14.93
C ALA A 141 -0.35 -0.81 -13.56
N LEU A 142 0.52 -0.17 -12.77
CA LEU A 142 0.87 -0.61 -11.42
C LEU A 142 -0.37 -0.59 -10.51
N PHE A 143 -1.14 0.50 -10.55
CA PHE A 143 -2.34 0.63 -9.73
C PHE A 143 -3.44 -0.37 -10.09
N ASN A 144 -3.67 -0.61 -11.37
CA ASN A 144 -4.63 -1.60 -11.83
C ASN A 144 -4.21 -3.01 -11.39
N ALA A 145 -2.92 -3.34 -11.48
CA ALA A 145 -2.40 -4.61 -10.98
C ALA A 145 -2.63 -4.78 -9.47
N LEU A 146 -2.30 -3.76 -8.67
CA LEU A 146 -2.53 -3.75 -7.22
C LEU A 146 -4.02 -3.86 -6.86
N GLN A 147 -4.91 -3.24 -7.63
CA GLN A 147 -6.35 -3.35 -7.40
C GLN A 147 -6.87 -4.77 -7.69
N LEU A 148 -6.45 -5.37 -8.81
CA LEU A 148 -6.81 -6.75 -9.15
C LEU A 148 -6.30 -7.75 -8.09
N GLU A 149 -5.09 -7.54 -7.58
CA GLU A 149 -4.53 -8.34 -6.50
C GLU A 149 -5.39 -8.26 -5.22
N LYS A 150 -5.79 -7.05 -4.81
CA LYS A 150 -6.69 -6.86 -3.65
C LYS A 150 -8.01 -7.59 -3.80
N VAL A 151 -8.60 -7.58 -5.00
CA VAL A 151 -9.83 -8.33 -5.29
C VAL A 151 -9.59 -9.84 -5.16
N GLY A 152 -8.46 -10.35 -5.64
CA GLY A 152 -8.08 -11.76 -5.48
C GLY A 152 -7.97 -12.16 -4.02
N ILE A 153 -7.26 -11.36 -3.20
CA ILE A 153 -7.10 -11.60 -1.76
C ILE A 153 -8.46 -11.57 -1.05
N PHE A 154 -9.38 -10.69 -1.44
CA PHE A 154 -10.73 -10.67 -0.89
C PHE A 154 -11.47 -12.00 -1.09
N PHE A 155 -11.42 -12.59 -2.30
CA PHE A 155 -12.05 -13.89 -2.56
C PHE A 155 -11.41 -15.04 -1.76
N VAL A 156 -10.07 -15.03 -1.65
CA VAL A 156 -9.36 -16.04 -0.84
C VAL A 156 -9.75 -15.93 0.63
N LEU A 157 -9.75 -14.71 1.19
CA LEU A 157 -10.18 -14.46 2.57
C LEU A 157 -11.62 -14.89 2.80
N LEU A 158 -12.52 -14.58 1.87
CA LEU A 158 -13.93 -15.00 1.95
C LEU A 158 -14.04 -16.54 2.02
N LEU A 159 -13.30 -17.26 1.17
CA LEU A 159 -13.31 -18.72 1.16
C LEU A 159 -12.76 -19.31 2.47
N MET A 160 -11.65 -18.77 2.98
CA MET A 160 -11.07 -19.18 4.26
C MET A 160 -12.07 -19.02 5.41
N VAL A 161 -12.77 -17.88 5.45
CA VAL A 161 -13.80 -17.59 6.44
C VAL A 161 -14.97 -18.57 6.33
N LEU A 162 -15.43 -18.89 5.12
CA LEU A 162 -16.49 -19.87 4.91
C LEU A 162 -16.10 -21.27 5.41
N ILE A 163 -14.90 -21.72 5.08
CA ILE A 163 -14.36 -23.01 5.53
C ILE A 163 -14.27 -23.05 7.07
N ALA A 164 -13.76 -21.98 7.69
CA ALA A 164 -13.66 -21.87 9.13
C ALA A 164 -15.04 -21.91 9.82
N SER A 165 -16.01 -21.16 9.30
CA SER A 165 -17.39 -21.13 9.81
C SER A 165 -18.07 -22.51 9.72
N PHE A 166 -17.88 -23.22 8.61
CA PHE A 166 -18.41 -24.57 8.44
C PHE A 166 -17.79 -25.57 9.44
N ASN A 167 -16.48 -25.45 9.69
CA ASN A 167 -15.79 -26.27 10.67
C ASN A 167 -16.31 -26.04 12.09
N ILE A 168 -16.50 -24.78 12.50
CA ILE A 168 -17.06 -24.42 13.81
C ILE A 168 -18.48 -24.98 13.95
N THR A 169 -19.31 -24.80 12.91
CA THR A 169 -20.68 -25.32 12.89
C THR A 169 -20.71 -26.83 13.05
N SER A 170 -19.84 -27.55 12.32
CA SER A 170 -19.74 -29.01 12.37
C SER A 170 -19.28 -29.51 13.73
N LEU A 171 -18.28 -28.86 14.32
CA LEU A 171 -17.77 -29.17 15.66
C LEU A 171 -18.85 -28.98 16.74
N LEU A 172 -19.52 -27.83 16.74
CA LEU A 172 -20.60 -27.54 17.68
C LEU A 172 -21.79 -28.49 17.50
N PHE A 173 -22.12 -28.82 16.25
CA PHE A 173 -23.18 -29.78 15.95
C PHE A 173 -22.85 -31.20 16.44
N MET A 174 -21.58 -31.62 16.35
CA MET A 174 -21.14 -32.89 16.91
C MET A 174 -21.18 -32.87 18.44
N LYS A 175 -20.61 -31.84 19.08
CA LYS A 175 -20.62 -31.69 20.54
C LYS A 175 -22.03 -31.64 21.13
N THR A 176 -22.94 -30.91 20.48
CA THR A 176 -24.36 -30.84 20.90
C THR A 176 -25.01 -32.21 20.91
N LYS A 177 -24.73 -33.05 19.90
CA LYS A 177 -25.24 -34.43 19.85
C LYS A 177 -24.69 -35.30 20.98
N GLU A 178 -23.39 -35.27 21.21
CA GLU A 178 -22.73 -36.03 22.29
C GLU A 178 -23.26 -35.64 23.67
N LYS A 179 -23.64 -34.37 23.86
CA LYS A 179 -24.14 -33.82 25.13
C LYS A 179 -25.66 -33.78 25.23
N MET A 180 -26.41 -34.37 24.30
CA MET A 180 -27.88 -34.34 24.32
C MET A 180 -28.49 -34.94 25.59
N ARG A 181 -27.89 -35.99 26.16
CA ARG A 181 -28.35 -36.61 27.41
C ARG A 181 -28.20 -35.66 28.61
N ASP A 182 -27.03 -35.04 28.74
CA ASP A 182 -26.75 -34.06 29.79
C ASP A 182 -27.73 -32.88 29.70
N ILE A 183 -28.02 -32.41 28.49
CA ILE A 183 -29.00 -31.35 28.23
C ILE A 183 -30.42 -31.80 28.60
N ALA A 184 -30.80 -33.04 28.26
CA ALA A 184 -32.11 -33.59 28.61
C ALA A 184 -32.31 -33.64 30.14
N ILE A 185 -31.28 -34.08 30.88
CA ILE A 185 -31.28 -34.07 32.35
C ILE A 185 -31.40 -32.64 32.90
N LEU A 186 -30.64 -31.68 32.39
CA LEU A 186 -30.76 -30.29 32.83
C LEU A 186 -32.15 -29.70 32.57
N ARG A 187 -32.82 -30.12 31.48
CA ARG A 187 -34.20 -29.70 31.21
C ARG A 187 -35.22 -30.33 32.15
N THR A 188 -34.99 -31.55 32.66
CA THR A 188 -35.89 -32.12 33.68
C THR A 188 -35.73 -31.42 35.03
N PHE A 189 -34.54 -30.88 35.32
CA PHE A 189 -34.31 -29.97 36.46
C PHE A 189 -34.84 -28.53 36.27
N GLY A 190 -35.49 -28.23 35.14
CA GLY A 190 -36.16 -26.94 34.91
C GLY A 190 -35.41 -25.93 34.03
N LEU A 191 -34.29 -26.33 33.39
CA LEU A 191 -33.56 -25.44 32.48
C LEU A 191 -34.43 -25.09 31.25
N LYS A 192 -34.69 -23.80 31.06
CA LYS A 192 -35.46 -23.27 29.92
C LYS A 192 -34.64 -23.35 28.63
N ARG A 193 -35.31 -23.46 27.47
CA ARG A 193 -34.68 -23.47 26.13
C ARG A 193 -33.69 -22.32 25.90
N ARG A 194 -33.99 -21.13 26.45
CA ARG A 194 -33.09 -19.96 26.40
C ARG A 194 -31.75 -20.22 27.10
N GLY A 195 -31.74 -20.94 28.23
CA GLY A 195 -30.51 -21.26 28.95
C GLY A 195 -29.58 -22.18 28.15
N ILE A 196 -30.15 -23.15 27.42
CA ILE A 196 -29.40 -24.02 26.50
C ILE A 196 -28.79 -23.20 25.36
N LEU A 197 -29.58 -22.30 24.78
CA LEU A 197 -29.10 -21.42 23.71
C LEU A 197 -27.95 -20.52 24.21
N THR A 198 -28.06 -19.94 25.41
CA THR A 198 -27.00 -19.13 26.02
C THR A 198 -25.73 -19.93 26.29
N LEU A 199 -25.83 -21.18 26.75
CA LEU A 199 -24.66 -22.05 26.99
C LEU A 199 -23.85 -22.26 25.70
N PHE A 200 -24.51 -22.61 24.60
CA PHE A 200 -23.83 -22.83 23.32
C PHE A 200 -23.29 -21.55 22.70
N LEU A 201 -24.00 -20.43 22.86
CA LEU A 201 -23.48 -19.13 22.42
C LEU A 201 -22.24 -18.70 23.23
N LEU A 202 -22.21 -18.97 24.55
CA LEU A 202 -21.04 -18.73 25.38
C LEU A 202 -19.88 -19.63 24.99
N GLU A 203 -20.12 -20.91 24.70
CA GLU A 203 -19.06 -21.82 24.21
C GLU A 203 -18.48 -21.32 22.88
N GLY A 204 -19.34 -20.94 21.93
CA GLY A 204 -18.92 -20.33 20.67
C GLY A 204 -18.14 -19.02 20.86
N LEU A 205 -18.56 -18.17 21.80
CA LEU A 205 -17.86 -16.93 22.14
C LEU A 205 -16.48 -17.20 22.76
N ILE A 206 -16.36 -18.19 23.66
CA ILE A 206 -15.07 -18.56 24.27
C ILE A 206 -14.11 -19.08 23.20
N ILE A 207 -14.58 -19.97 22.32
CA ILE A 207 -13.76 -20.51 21.23
C ILE A 207 -13.37 -19.39 20.26
N GLY A 208 -14.31 -18.52 19.89
CA GLY A 208 -14.06 -17.40 18.99
C GLY A 208 -13.08 -16.39 19.55
N THR A 209 -13.24 -16.00 20.82
CA THR A 209 -12.33 -15.06 21.50
C THR A 209 -10.93 -15.65 21.68
N ALA A 210 -10.81 -16.92 22.07
CA ALA A 210 -9.51 -17.60 22.15
C ALA A 210 -8.81 -17.66 20.78
N GLY A 211 -9.56 -18.00 19.72
CA GLY A 211 -9.04 -18.01 18.35
C GLY A 211 -8.58 -16.63 17.87
N VAL A 212 -9.37 -15.59 18.16
CA VAL A 212 -8.99 -14.20 17.85
C VAL A 212 -7.73 -13.78 18.61
N LEU A 213 -7.63 -14.06 19.91
CA LEU A 213 -6.44 -13.71 20.69
C LEU A 213 -5.17 -14.39 20.15
N LEU A 214 -5.26 -15.68 19.83
CA LEU A 214 -4.16 -16.41 19.19
C LEU A 214 -3.82 -15.85 17.81
N GLY A 215 -4.83 -15.51 17.00
CA GLY A 215 -4.65 -14.89 15.69
C GLY A 215 -3.98 -13.52 15.78
N ILE A 216 -4.36 -12.69 16.75
CA ILE A 216 -3.73 -11.40 17.03
C ILE A 216 -2.26 -11.60 17.39
N PHE A 217 -1.97 -12.53 18.29
CA PHE A 217 -0.60 -12.83 18.70
C PHE A 217 0.26 -13.30 17.51
N MET A 218 -0.26 -14.21 16.68
CA MET A 218 0.43 -14.67 15.47
C MET A 218 0.62 -13.55 14.44
N THR A 219 -0.37 -12.69 14.25
CA THR A 219 -0.31 -11.59 13.27
C THR A 219 0.71 -10.54 13.68
N LEU A 220 0.68 -10.10 14.96
CA LEU A 220 1.63 -9.13 15.48
C LEU A 220 3.06 -9.70 15.52
N GLY A 221 3.22 -10.95 15.94
CA GLY A 221 4.50 -11.64 15.93
C GLY A 221 5.06 -11.82 14.52
N GLY A 222 4.21 -12.22 13.57
CA GLY A 222 4.57 -12.35 12.16
C GLY A 222 4.96 -11.02 11.52
N ALA A 223 4.17 -9.96 11.74
CA ALA A 223 4.47 -8.63 11.23
C ALA A 223 5.80 -8.08 11.80
N TYR A 224 6.04 -8.28 13.09
CA TYR A 224 7.32 -7.91 13.71
C TYR A 224 8.49 -8.67 13.09
N LEU A 225 8.35 -9.98 12.88
CA LEU A 225 9.41 -10.81 12.31
C LEU A 225 9.72 -10.42 10.86
N ILE A 226 8.69 -10.20 10.03
CA ILE A 226 8.86 -9.78 8.63
C ILE A 226 9.57 -8.43 8.56
N ASN A 227 9.16 -7.46 9.36
CA ASN A 227 9.77 -6.13 9.38
C ASN A 227 11.19 -6.16 9.95
N ARG A 228 11.48 -7.01 10.95
CA ARG A 228 12.80 -7.06 11.59
C ARG A 228 13.86 -7.75 10.75
N TYR A 229 13.48 -8.79 10.02
CA TYR A 229 14.40 -9.64 9.27
C TYR A 229 14.30 -9.47 7.75
N GLU A 230 13.43 -8.56 7.27
CA GLU A 230 13.24 -8.25 5.85
C GLU A 230 13.12 -9.52 4.97
N LEU A 231 12.36 -10.52 5.46
CA LEU A 231 12.30 -11.86 4.86
C LEU A 231 11.81 -11.84 3.40
N ILE A 232 11.02 -10.83 3.04
CA ILE A 232 10.44 -10.67 1.71
C ILE A 232 11.23 -9.57 0.99
N ARG A 233 12.26 -9.99 0.27
CA ARG A 233 13.00 -9.13 -0.65
C ARG A 233 12.31 -9.12 -1.99
N VAL A 234 12.18 -7.94 -2.56
CA VAL A 234 11.51 -7.74 -3.83
C VAL A 234 12.52 -7.18 -4.83
N PRO A 235 12.44 -7.54 -6.12
CA PRO A 235 13.32 -6.95 -7.12
C PRO A 235 13.14 -5.42 -7.12
N ALA A 236 14.15 -4.70 -6.63
CA ALA A 236 14.14 -3.24 -6.49
C ALA A 236 13.85 -2.55 -7.83
N ASP A 237 14.24 -3.18 -8.94
CA ASP A 237 14.04 -2.70 -10.30
C ASP A 237 12.56 -2.57 -10.70
N VAL A 238 11.67 -3.35 -10.07
CA VAL A 238 10.23 -3.36 -10.39
C VAL A 238 9.40 -2.66 -9.32
N TYR A 239 9.74 -2.85 -8.05
CA TYR A 239 8.91 -2.39 -6.92
C TYR A 239 9.44 -1.13 -6.23
N LEU A 240 10.55 -0.56 -6.71
CA LEU A 240 11.10 0.73 -6.26
C LEU A 240 11.42 0.77 -4.75
N MET A 241 11.51 -0.39 -4.11
CA MET A 241 11.66 -0.60 -2.66
C MET A 241 12.52 -1.86 -2.43
N ASP A 242 13.42 -1.83 -1.45
CA ASP A 242 14.31 -2.96 -1.13
C ASP A 242 13.62 -4.08 -0.31
N HIS A 243 12.53 -3.74 0.39
CA HIS A 243 11.69 -4.66 1.16
C HIS A 243 10.24 -4.16 1.20
N ILE A 244 9.28 -5.06 1.44
CA ILE A 244 7.88 -4.69 1.68
C ILE A 244 7.65 -4.51 3.19
N PRO A 245 7.51 -3.28 3.70
CA PRO A 245 7.16 -3.08 5.10
C PRO A 245 5.69 -3.48 5.34
N VAL A 246 5.47 -4.25 6.40
CA VAL A 246 4.13 -4.62 6.85
C VAL A 246 3.63 -3.56 7.82
N HIS A 247 2.72 -2.70 7.33
CA HIS A 247 2.03 -1.72 8.16
C HIS A 247 0.62 -2.20 8.53
N ILE A 248 0.36 -2.34 9.82
CA ILE A 248 -0.97 -2.72 10.32
C ILE A 248 -1.80 -1.44 10.49
N GLN A 249 -2.80 -1.28 9.64
CA GLN A 249 -3.78 -0.21 9.79
C GLN A 249 -4.82 -0.62 10.86
N LEU A 250 -4.92 0.17 11.94
CA LEU A 250 -5.80 -0.12 13.08
C LEU A 250 -7.27 -0.26 12.67
N GLY A 251 -7.73 0.51 11.68
CA GLY A 251 -9.10 0.43 11.17
C GLY A 251 -9.43 -0.94 10.57
N ASP A 252 -8.62 -1.38 9.62
CA ASP A 252 -8.79 -2.69 8.96
C ASP A 252 -8.67 -3.82 9.98
N PHE A 253 -7.69 -3.74 10.87
CA PHE A 253 -7.49 -4.71 11.94
C PHE A 253 -8.71 -4.84 12.86
N ALA A 254 -9.28 -3.71 13.31
CA ALA A 254 -10.46 -3.71 14.16
C ALA A 254 -11.69 -4.30 13.44
N ILE A 255 -11.89 -3.96 12.16
CA ILE A 255 -12.98 -4.50 11.34
C ILE A 255 -12.82 -6.02 11.18
N THR A 256 -11.61 -6.52 10.93
CA THR A 256 -11.34 -7.96 10.83
C THR A 256 -11.62 -8.70 12.14
N VAL A 257 -11.17 -8.17 13.28
CA VAL A 257 -11.41 -8.76 14.60
C VAL A 257 -12.90 -8.81 14.93
N LEU A 258 -13.62 -7.70 14.75
CA LEU A 258 -15.07 -7.63 14.97
C LEU A 258 -15.82 -8.56 14.03
N GLY A 259 -15.44 -8.58 12.74
CA GLY A 259 -16.01 -9.47 11.74
C GLY A 259 -15.85 -10.94 12.11
N ALA A 260 -14.65 -11.36 12.54
CA ALA A 260 -14.39 -12.74 12.95
C ALA A 260 -15.24 -13.17 14.16
N LEU A 261 -15.41 -12.30 15.16
CA LEU A 261 -16.26 -12.57 16.32
C LEU A 261 -17.74 -12.69 15.93
N VAL A 262 -18.25 -11.75 15.13
CA VAL A 262 -19.63 -11.78 14.64
C VAL A 262 -19.89 -13.05 13.84
N LEU A 263 -18.99 -13.42 12.93
CA LEU A 263 -19.13 -14.62 12.12
C LEU A 263 -19.10 -15.90 12.96
N THR A 264 -18.23 -15.95 13.97
CA THR A 264 -18.17 -17.09 14.90
C THR A 264 -19.46 -17.24 15.70
N LEU A 265 -20.02 -16.12 16.16
CA LEU A 265 -21.31 -16.12 16.86
C LEU A 265 -22.46 -16.56 15.94
N LEU A 266 -22.49 -16.08 14.69
CA LEU A 266 -23.49 -16.50 13.70
C LEU A 266 -23.38 -18.00 13.38
N ALA A 267 -22.16 -18.51 13.20
CA ALA A 267 -21.90 -19.94 12.99
C ALA A 267 -22.38 -20.79 14.19
N SER A 268 -22.17 -20.29 15.40
CA SER A 268 -22.56 -20.98 16.64
C SER A 268 -24.07 -20.95 16.91
N PHE A 269 -24.77 -19.95 16.38
CA PHE A 269 -26.21 -19.78 16.59
C PHE A 269 -27.05 -20.90 15.98
N ILE A 270 -26.70 -21.37 14.78
CA ILE A 270 -27.46 -22.41 14.05
C ILE A 270 -27.57 -23.73 14.85
N PRO A 271 -26.46 -24.35 15.32
CA PRO A 271 -26.54 -25.56 16.11
C PRO A 271 -27.16 -25.31 17.49
N ALA A 272 -26.88 -24.18 18.14
CA ALA A 272 -27.48 -23.80 19.41
C ALA A 272 -29.02 -23.74 19.35
N TYR A 273 -29.55 -23.11 18.29
CA TYR A 273 -30.98 -23.02 18.06
C TYR A 273 -31.62 -24.38 17.82
N ARG A 274 -30.99 -25.23 16.99
CA ARG A 274 -31.47 -26.60 16.74
C ARG A 274 -31.47 -27.44 18.03
N ALA A 275 -30.38 -27.44 18.80
CA ALA A 275 -30.26 -28.18 20.05
C ALA A 275 -31.32 -27.73 21.09
N SER A 276 -31.63 -26.44 21.17
CA SER A 276 -32.65 -25.92 22.08
C SER A 276 -34.08 -26.42 21.78
N ARG A 277 -34.35 -26.85 20.54
CA ARG A 277 -35.68 -27.29 20.06
C ARG A 277 -35.86 -28.81 20.01
N GLU A 278 -34.79 -29.58 20.16
CA GLU A 278 -34.86 -31.04 20.27
C GLU A 278 -35.76 -31.47 21.45
N GLY A 279 -36.55 -32.53 21.25
CA GLY A 279 -37.57 -32.96 22.21
C GLY A 279 -36.99 -33.93 23.25
N ILE A 280 -37.15 -33.62 24.54
CA ILE A 280 -36.65 -34.44 25.67
C ILE A 280 -37.11 -35.90 25.56
N VAL A 281 -38.40 -36.11 25.23
CA VAL A 281 -38.99 -37.45 25.10
C VAL A 281 -38.37 -38.23 23.95
N ARG A 282 -37.99 -37.57 22.86
CA ARG A 282 -37.38 -38.24 21.70
C ARG A 282 -35.93 -38.62 21.97
N ILE A 283 -35.23 -37.83 22.79
CA ILE A 283 -33.85 -38.09 23.23
C ILE A 283 -33.80 -39.30 24.17
N LEU A 284 -34.72 -39.38 25.14
CA LEU A 284 -34.73 -40.47 26.14
C LEU A 284 -35.38 -41.77 25.63
N ARG A 285 -36.12 -41.74 24.52
CA ARG A 285 -36.84 -42.90 23.97
C ARG A 285 -36.13 -43.56 22.77
N ASN A 286 -35.13 -42.91 22.18
CA ASN A 286 -34.37 -43.46 21.05
C ASN A 286 -33.09 -44.20 21.50
N GLU A 287 -33.06 -44.63 22.77
CA GLU A 287 -32.23 -45.72 23.28
C GLU A 287 -33.13 -46.95 23.50
#